data_AF-A0AAD2PU49-F1
#
_entry.id   AF-A0AAD2PU49-F1
#
_cell.length_a   1.000
_cell.length_b   1.000
_cell.length_c   1.000
_cell.angle_alpha   90.00
_cell.angle_beta   90.00
_cell.angle_gamma   90.00
#
_symmetry.space_group_name_H-M   'P 1'
#
loop_
_entity.id
_entity.type
_entity.pdbx_description
1 polymer ?
#
loop_
_entity_poly.entity_id
_entity_poly.type
_entity_poly.pdbx_seq_one_letter_code
_entity_poly.pdbx_strand_id
1 'polypeptide(L)'
;MPGRRNQGRGGRGGRGGRSAQQTGRGSHGKKADRPKQYHPHNPDFTHEQVTIYLLEAIALKSLDYAQDMIWSVRNMAHVDFEALRGTQTVYKPGKNDSEFFKSSRQARLDRNWENLNVKIDKREVIYTTNQYTVAAIITKHFITQAMRDKLSNETDWLDLKEDHVMLLKRIKTFMTITDKTEWQHFGLMESLKRFTNCTQKQNESVNDYRRRFEAQADQVFEILGTDVLHVYATKTMGYLDLDNPEADPDDIKALQAKFKKEVLGIFKASAFFYNCDRSCFQSMMDKANQTYAMEFKEYEQRNEYPTTIDQVAKALIKHKPDNRKKGPTTPRPTPSALTASSSAPDGVSNCSPKTTSAPLDRNRKFPISKMC
;
A
#
# COMPACT_ATOMS: atom_id res chain seq x y z
N MET A 1 46.88 -74.43 -36.70
CA MET A 1 45.67 -75.06 -36.12
C MET A 1 45.57 -74.64 -34.66
N PRO A 2 44.36 -74.52 -34.09
CA PRO A 2 43.44 -73.36 -33.99
C PRO A 2 43.75 -72.46 -32.76
N GLY A 3 43.10 -71.34 -32.41
CA GLY A 3 41.93 -70.63 -32.90
C GLY A 3 41.14 -69.99 -31.73
N ARG A 4 40.61 -68.76 -31.95
CA ARG A 4 39.36 -68.15 -31.37
C ARG A 4 39.35 -67.77 -29.87
N ARG A 5 38.65 -66.74 -29.37
CA ARG A 5 37.83 -65.60 -29.88
C ARG A 5 37.36 -64.77 -28.66
N ASN A 6 37.16 -63.46 -28.88
CA ASN A 6 36.11 -62.56 -28.31
C ASN A 6 36.10 -62.29 -26.78
N GLN A 7 35.74 -61.11 -26.25
CA GLN A 7 35.12 -59.89 -26.78
C GLN A 7 35.18 -58.75 -25.73
N GLY A 8 35.26 -57.48 -26.21
CA GLY A 8 34.60 -56.28 -25.63
C GLY A 8 35.38 -55.43 -24.63
N ARG A 9 35.95 -54.27 -25.02
CA ARG A 9 35.33 -52.90 -25.04
C ARG A 9 34.89 -52.45 -23.63
N GLY A 10 35.58 -51.57 -22.90
CA GLY A 10 35.90 -50.15 -23.21
C GLY A 10 34.81 -49.25 -22.60
N GLY A 11 35.01 -48.15 -21.86
CA GLY A 11 36.17 -47.41 -21.36
C GLY A 11 35.69 -46.18 -20.55
N ARG A 12 36.65 -45.37 -20.06
CA ARG A 12 36.59 -43.96 -19.59
C ARG A 12 36.03 -43.60 -18.19
N GLY A 13 36.89 -42.94 -17.41
CA GLY A 13 36.60 -42.00 -16.31
C GLY A 13 37.64 -42.16 -15.18
N GLY A 14 38.33 -41.15 -14.64
CA GLY A 14 38.34 -39.71 -14.85
C GLY A 14 39.54 -39.08 -14.09
N ARG A 15 40.05 -37.96 -14.59
CA ARG A 15 41.07 -37.11 -13.94
C ARG A 15 40.52 -35.69 -13.90
N GLY A 16 40.60 -35.03 -12.75
CA GLY A 16 40.32 -33.59 -12.64
C GLY A 16 40.02 -33.16 -11.22
N GLY A 17 41.05 -32.71 -10.50
CA GLY A 17 40.90 -32.09 -9.19
C GLY A 17 40.14 -30.76 -9.26
N ARG A 18 39.34 -30.49 -8.23
CA ARG A 18 38.80 -29.16 -7.93
C ARG A 18 38.77 -28.95 -6.42
N SER A 19 39.39 -27.84 -6.04
CA SER A 19 39.17 -26.99 -4.87
C SER A 19 38.16 -27.52 -3.84
N ALA A 20 38.66 -27.78 -2.62
CA ALA A 20 37.85 -27.80 -1.42
C ALA A 20 37.26 -26.39 -1.21
N GLN A 21 36.12 -26.14 -1.84
CA GLN A 21 35.28 -25.01 -1.56
C GLN A 21 34.65 -25.28 -0.20
N GLN A 22 35.25 -24.67 0.82
CA GLN A 22 34.73 -24.58 2.17
C GLN A 22 33.27 -24.12 2.07
N THR A 23 32.34 -25.08 2.17
CA THR A 23 30.91 -24.79 2.30
C THR A 23 30.76 -24.15 3.67
N GLY A 24 30.91 -22.82 3.70
CA GLY A 24 30.49 -22.00 4.82
C GLY A 24 29.04 -22.38 5.09
N ARG A 25 28.83 -23.05 6.23
CA ARG A 25 27.53 -23.10 6.90
C ARG A 25 27.02 -21.67 6.87
N GLY A 26 26.00 -21.42 6.05
CA GLY A 26 25.29 -20.16 6.06
C GLY A 26 24.74 -19.98 7.46
N SER A 27 25.45 -19.17 8.26
CA SER A 27 24.90 -18.62 9.48
C SER A 27 23.56 -18.02 9.07
N HIS A 28 22.47 -18.53 9.65
CA HIS A 28 21.20 -17.81 9.65
C HIS A 28 21.44 -16.53 10.44
N GLY A 29 22.07 -15.55 9.78
CA GLY A 29 22.13 -14.20 10.25
C GLY A 29 20.68 -13.78 10.45
N LYS A 30 20.34 -13.46 11.71
CA LYS A 30 19.14 -12.70 12.02
C LYS A 30 19.08 -11.58 10.97
N LYS A 31 18.06 -11.56 10.12
CA LYS A 31 17.86 -10.45 9.19
C LYS A 31 17.95 -9.19 10.05
N ALA A 32 18.95 -8.35 9.80
CA ALA A 32 19.04 -7.06 10.46
C ALA A 32 17.68 -6.38 10.28
N ASP A 33 17.11 -5.88 11.37
CA ASP A 33 15.81 -5.24 11.36
C ASP A 33 15.87 -4.14 10.30
N ARG A 34 15.01 -4.22 9.28
CA ARG A 34 15.13 -3.32 8.11
C ARG A 34 14.96 -1.89 8.62
N PRO A 35 15.77 -0.94 8.13
CA PRO A 35 15.64 0.44 8.56
C PRO A 35 14.24 0.95 8.21
N LYS A 36 13.52 1.47 9.21
CA LYS A 36 12.14 1.92 9.07
C LYS A 36 12.14 3.29 8.41
N GLN A 37 12.08 3.28 7.09
CA GLN A 37 12.24 4.47 6.25
C GLN A 37 11.06 4.66 5.29
N TYR A 38 10.78 5.92 4.97
CA TYR A 38 9.85 6.32 3.92
C TYR A 38 10.42 5.97 2.54
N HIS A 39 9.61 5.29 1.74
CA HIS A 39 9.97 4.86 0.39
C HIS A 39 8.87 5.28 -0.61
N PRO A 40 9.23 5.84 -1.78
CA PRO A 40 8.24 6.36 -2.74
C PRO A 40 7.47 5.24 -3.43
N HIS A 41 8.11 4.07 -3.64
CA HIS A 41 7.53 2.91 -4.32
C HIS A 41 7.34 1.72 -3.35
N ASN A 42 6.19 1.03 -3.35
CA ASN A 42 5.98 -0.21 -2.59
C ASN A 42 6.57 -0.20 -1.16
N PRO A 43 6.12 0.70 -0.29
CA PRO A 43 6.78 0.90 0.99
C PRO A 43 6.75 -0.36 1.86
N ASP A 44 7.87 -0.62 2.54
CA ASP A 44 7.98 -1.71 3.51
C ASP A 44 7.13 -1.43 4.77
N PHE A 45 6.96 -0.16 5.11
CA PHE A 45 6.24 0.33 6.28
C PHE A 45 5.24 1.42 5.87
N THR A 46 4.09 1.50 6.54
CA THR A 46 3.15 2.60 6.31
C THR A 46 3.73 3.93 6.79
N HIS A 47 3.21 5.04 6.28
CA HIS A 47 3.63 6.38 6.72
C HIS A 47 3.54 6.51 8.25
N GLU A 48 2.42 6.08 8.84
CA GLU A 48 2.18 6.11 10.28
C GLU A 48 3.20 5.29 11.08
N GLN A 49 3.54 4.09 10.59
CA GLN A 49 4.54 3.25 11.25
C GLN A 49 5.88 3.98 11.32
N VAL A 50 6.37 4.53 10.20
CA VAL A 50 7.65 5.26 10.17
C VAL A 50 7.58 6.53 11.03
N THR A 51 6.44 7.23 11.05
CA THR A 51 6.23 8.41 11.89
C THR A 51 6.36 8.07 13.38
N ILE A 52 5.87 6.92 13.85
CA ILE A 52 6.04 6.51 15.25
C ILE A 52 7.53 6.40 15.62
N TYR A 53 8.36 5.77 14.76
CA TYR A 53 9.80 5.67 15.01
C TYR A 53 10.52 7.01 14.90
N LEU A 54 10.05 7.90 14.02
CA LEU A 54 10.55 9.27 13.95
C LEU A 54 10.29 10.03 15.25
N LEU A 55 9.09 9.90 15.83
CA LEU A 55 8.75 10.53 17.11
C LEU A 55 9.64 10.02 18.24
N GLU A 56 9.90 8.71 18.30
CA GLU A 56 10.85 8.12 19.27
C GLU A 56 12.27 8.68 19.08
N ALA A 57 12.75 8.80 17.85
CA ALA A 57 14.07 9.35 17.58
C ALA A 57 14.19 10.84 17.94
N ILE A 58 13.13 11.63 17.74
CA ILE A 58 13.09 13.03 18.18
C ILE A 58 13.08 13.11 19.71
N ALA A 59 12.31 12.26 20.39
CA ALA A 59 12.25 12.23 21.84
C ALA A 59 13.59 11.85 22.50
N LEU A 60 14.39 11.00 21.83
CA LEU A 60 15.74 10.64 22.28
C LEU A 60 16.79 11.74 22.01
N LYS A 61 16.48 12.73 21.18
CA LYS A 61 17.35 13.89 20.99
C LYS A 61 17.12 14.88 22.13
N SER A 62 18.21 15.38 22.70
CA SER A 62 18.21 16.45 23.70
C SER A 62 17.91 17.81 23.04
N LEU A 63 16.72 17.96 22.45
CA LEU A 63 16.24 19.23 21.90
C LEU A 63 15.48 19.99 22.98
N ASP A 64 15.77 21.28 23.13
CA ASP A 64 14.97 22.15 23.97
C ASP A 64 13.54 22.23 23.42
N TYR A 65 12.55 22.10 24.29
CA TYR A 65 11.13 22.05 23.90
C TYR A 65 10.79 20.99 22.84
N ALA A 66 11.46 19.83 22.86
CA ALA A 66 11.20 18.70 21.94
C ALA A 66 9.72 18.30 21.83
N GLN A 67 8.93 18.53 22.87
CA GLN A 67 7.48 18.25 22.89
C GLN A 67 6.71 18.97 21.78
N ASP A 68 7.13 20.19 21.39
CA ASP A 68 6.51 20.94 20.29
C ASP A 68 6.75 20.30 18.94
N MET A 69 7.98 19.80 18.75
CA MET A 69 8.34 19.08 17.54
C MET A 69 7.59 17.76 17.45
N ILE A 70 7.49 17.03 18.56
CA ILE A 70 6.72 15.78 18.65
C ILE A 70 5.25 16.03 18.32
N TRP A 71 4.64 17.07 18.90
CA TRP A 71 3.26 17.46 18.62
C TRP A 71 3.09 17.84 17.14
N SER A 72 4.02 18.63 16.61
CA SER A 72 3.98 19.12 15.24
C SER A 72 4.12 17.99 14.20
N VAL A 73 5.04 17.05 14.42
CA VAL A 73 5.23 15.87 13.56
C VAL A 73 4.02 14.94 13.64
N ARG A 74 3.46 14.72 14.84
CA ARG A 74 2.28 13.87 15.02
C ARG A 74 1.07 14.42 14.27
N ASN A 75 0.83 15.72 14.35
CA ASN A 75 -0.35 16.36 13.76
C ASN A 75 -0.11 16.84 12.32
N MET A 76 1.13 16.78 11.81
CA MET A 76 1.54 17.37 10.54
C MET A 76 1.10 18.85 10.41
N ALA A 77 1.23 19.59 11.49
CA ALA A 77 0.81 20.98 11.62
C ALA A 77 1.80 21.77 12.48
N HIS A 78 1.95 23.07 12.22
CA HIS A 78 2.75 23.94 13.07
C HIS A 78 2.04 24.22 14.38
N VAL A 79 2.83 24.43 15.43
CA VAL A 79 2.31 24.90 16.71
C VAL A 79 1.88 26.36 16.53
N ASP A 80 0.63 26.65 16.88
CA ASP A 80 0.14 28.02 16.94
C ASP A 80 0.58 28.66 18.27
N PHE A 81 1.63 29.47 18.21
CA PHE A 81 2.13 30.18 19.38
C PHE A 81 1.25 31.37 19.77
N GLU A 82 0.46 31.94 18.86
CA GLU A 82 -0.45 33.04 19.18
C GLU A 82 -1.62 32.55 20.03
N ALA A 83 -2.16 31.37 19.71
CA ALA A 83 -3.16 30.71 20.54
C ALA A 83 -2.66 30.47 21.98
N LEU A 84 -1.34 30.32 22.18
CA LEU A 84 -0.72 30.15 23.49
C LEU A 84 -0.53 31.48 24.25
N ARG A 85 -0.44 32.62 23.56
CA ARG A 85 -0.21 33.94 24.19
C ARG A 85 -1.37 34.37 25.08
N GLY A 86 -2.59 33.91 24.78
CA GLY A 86 -3.79 34.19 25.57
C GLY A 86 -4.11 35.68 25.69
N THR A 87 -5.23 36.00 26.34
CA THR A 87 -5.63 37.40 26.58
C THR A 87 -5.09 37.89 27.92
N GLN A 88 -4.57 39.12 27.96
CA GLN A 88 -4.17 39.78 29.20
C GLN A 88 -5.35 39.81 30.19
N THR A 89 -5.11 39.36 31.42
CA THR A 89 -6.16 39.33 32.44
C THR A 89 -6.21 40.67 33.17
N VAL A 90 -7.39 41.29 33.16
CA VAL A 90 -7.66 42.50 33.92
C VAL A 90 -8.20 42.12 35.29
N TYR A 91 -7.61 42.66 36.34
CA TYR A 91 -8.06 42.49 37.71
C TYR A 91 -9.50 43.02 37.83
N LYS A 92 -10.41 42.18 38.34
CA LYS A 92 -11.79 42.58 38.65
C LYS A 92 -11.85 43.00 40.13
N PRO A 93 -11.95 44.31 40.43
CA PRO A 93 -11.92 44.79 41.80
C PRO A 93 -13.17 44.40 42.59
N GLY A 94 -12.98 44.03 43.87
CA GLY A 94 -14.06 43.90 44.85
C GLY A 94 -14.53 45.27 45.37
N LYS A 95 -15.76 45.33 45.90
CA LYS A 95 -16.38 46.58 46.40
C LYS A 95 -15.56 47.30 47.48
N ASN A 96 -14.70 46.59 48.21
CA ASN A 96 -13.92 47.11 49.35
C ASN A 96 -12.41 47.13 49.11
N ASP A 97 -11.94 46.93 47.88
CA ASP A 97 -10.51 46.93 47.59
C ASP A 97 -9.94 48.36 47.63
N SER A 98 -8.84 48.55 48.37
CA SER A 98 -8.10 49.82 48.33
C SER A 98 -7.44 50.03 46.97
N GLU A 99 -7.24 51.28 46.56
CA GLU A 99 -6.64 51.62 45.27
C GLU A 99 -5.21 51.07 45.11
N PHE A 100 -4.43 51.11 46.20
CA PHE A 100 -3.12 50.47 46.28
C PHE A 100 -3.19 48.96 46.03
N PHE A 101 -4.19 48.27 46.59
CA PHE A 101 -4.36 46.83 46.40
C PHE A 101 -4.74 46.49 44.96
N LYS A 102 -5.61 47.29 44.33
CA LYS A 102 -5.98 47.15 42.91
C LYS A 102 -4.76 47.31 42.00
N SER A 103 -3.98 48.37 42.20
CA SER A 103 -2.77 48.65 41.41
C SER A 103 -1.71 47.56 41.57
N SER A 104 -1.44 47.13 42.81
CA SER A 104 -0.47 46.06 43.08
C SER A 104 -0.89 44.71 42.48
N ARG A 105 -2.19 44.37 42.54
CA ARG A 105 -2.74 43.15 41.94
C ARG A 105 -2.67 43.19 40.41
N GLN A 106 -3.03 44.32 39.79
CA GLN A 106 -2.92 44.49 38.35
C GLN A 106 -1.46 44.39 37.89
N ALA A 107 -0.53 45.08 38.55
CA ALA A 107 0.90 45.02 38.23
C ALA A 107 1.47 43.59 38.30
N ARG A 108 0.98 42.76 39.22
CA ARG A 108 1.36 41.34 39.30
C ARG A 108 0.80 40.53 38.13
N LEU A 109 -0.44 40.78 37.69
CA LEU A 109 -1.02 40.12 36.51
C LEU A 109 -0.29 40.53 35.24
N ASP A 110 0.03 41.82 35.09
CA ASP A 110 0.77 42.35 33.95
C ASP A 110 2.17 41.72 33.86
N ARG A 111 2.89 41.66 34.99
CA ARG A 111 4.20 41.01 35.06
C ARG A 111 4.12 39.51 34.72
N ASN A 112 3.07 38.82 35.15
CA ASN A 112 2.88 37.41 34.82
C ASN A 112 2.61 37.20 33.32
N TRP A 113 1.80 38.09 32.72
CA TRP A 113 1.50 38.07 31.30
C TRP A 113 2.74 38.36 30.45
N GLU A 114 3.54 39.37 30.83
CA GLU A 114 4.81 39.68 30.18
C GLU A 114 5.80 38.51 30.28
N ASN A 115 5.95 37.91 31.48
CA ASN A 115 6.80 36.74 31.67
C ASN A 115 6.34 35.53 30.85
N LEU A 116 5.03 35.37 30.63
CA LEU A 116 4.47 34.32 29.77
C LEU A 116 4.83 34.58 28.31
N ASN A 117 4.65 35.80 27.81
CA ASN A 117 5.00 36.17 26.45
C ASN A 117 6.48 35.97 26.17
N VAL A 118 7.36 36.40 27.08
CA VAL A 118 8.82 36.18 26.95
C VAL A 118 9.16 34.69 26.85
N LYS A 119 8.45 33.82 27.58
CA LYS A 119 8.64 32.36 27.47
C LYS A 119 8.15 31.83 26.12
N ILE A 120 7.04 32.35 25.61
CA ILE A 120 6.49 31.96 24.30
C ILE A 120 7.41 32.42 23.17
N ASP A 121 7.88 33.67 23.21
CA ASP A 121 8.84 34.21 22.22
C ASP A 121 10.11 33.36 22.18
N LYS A 122 10.66 32.98 23.35
CA LYS A 122 11.81 32.07 23.42
C LYS A 122 11.51 30.70 22.81
N ARG A 123 10.34 30.15 23.08
CA ARG A 123 9.90 28.86 22.56
C ARG A 123 9.74 28.89 21.04
N GLU A 124 9.21 29.99 20.51
CA GLU A 124 9.04 30.23 19.07
C GLU A 124 10.39 30.29 18.33
N VAL A 125 11.37 31.02 18.87
CA VAL A 125 12.74 31.08 18.31
C VAL A 125 13.45 29.72 18.36
N ILE A 126 13.27 28.98 19.46
CA ILE A 126 13.82 27.62 19.57
C ILE A 126 13.11 26.67 18.59
N TYR A 127 11.80 26.82 18.41
CA TYR A 127 11.02 26.01 17.51
C TYR A 127 11.52 26.13 16.07
N THR A 128 11.73 27.34 15.53
CA THR A 128 12.27 27.53 14.17
C THR A 128 13.65 26.88 13.99
N THR A 129 14.51 26.95 14.99
CA THR A 129 15.83 26.26 14.96
C THR A 129 15.68 24.74 14.97
N ASN A 130 14.74 24.23 15.76
CA ASN A 130 14.43 22.80 15.83
C ASN A 130 13.77 22.28 14.55
N GLN A 131 13.00 23.08 13.82
CA GLN A 131 12.38 22.71 12.54
C GLN A 131 13.44 22.20 11.56
N TYR A 132 14.49 23.01 11.34
CA TYR A 132 15.60 22.64 10.46
C TYR A 132 16.29 21.35 10.93
N THR A 133 16.51 21.22 12.24
CA THR A 133 17.17 20.04 12.83
C THR A 133 16.34 18.78 12.59
N VAL A 134 15.02 18.85 12.77
CA VAL A 134 14.11 17.73 12.53
C VAL A 134 14.00 17.41 11.04
N ALA A 135 13.90 18.42 10.17
CA ALA A 135 13.89 18.22 8.71
C ALA A 135 15.18 17.52 8.24
N ALA A 136 16.34 17.88 8.81
CA ALA A 136 17.61 17.22 8.54
C ALA A 136 17.63 15.76 9.05
N ILE A 137 17.08 15.48 10.24
CA ILE A 137 16.95 14.11 10.77
C ILE A 137 16.10 13.25 9.83
N ILE A 138 14.94 13.77 9.40
CA ILE A 138 14.04 13.09 8.47
C ILE A 138 14.78 12.76 7.19
N THR A 139 15.41 13.76 6.58
CA THR A 139 16.11 13.65 5.30
C THR A 139 17.29 12.68 5.36
N LYS A 140 17.99 12.61 6.50
CA LYS A 140 19.19 11.77 6.64
C LYS A 140 18.89 10.32 7.01
N HIS A 141 17.96 10.11 7.94
CA HIS A 141 17.79 8.81 8.59
C HIS A 141 16.47 8.11 8.26
N PHE A 142 15.40 8.86 7.96
CA PHE A 142 14.05 8.32 7.82
C PHE A 142 13.54 8.26 6.39
N ILE A 143 14.26 8.78 5.41
CA ILE A 143 13.92 8.61 4.00
C ILE A 143 14.95 7.73 3.28
N THR A 144 14.47 7.00 2.28
CA THR A 144 15.31 6.21 1.38
C THR A 144 16.02 7.11 0.37
N GLN A 145 17.11 6.62 -0.25
CA GLN A 145 17.82 7.40 -1.26
C GLN A 145 16.91 7.78 -2.44
N ALA A 146 16.06 6.85 -2.90
CA ALA A 146 15.08 7.12 -3.95
C ALA A 146 14.09 8.23 -3.57
N MET A 147 13.64 8.29 -2.29
CA MET A 147 12.79 9.38 -1.82
C MET A 147 13.54 10.72 -1.82
N ARG A 148 14.81 10.71 -1.39
CA ARG A 148 15.66 11.90 -1.36
C ARG A 148 15.88 12.46 -2.75
N ASP A 149 16.19 11.60 -3.72
CA ASP A 149 16.41 12.00 -5.11
C ASP A 149 15.14 12.63 -5.72
N LYS A 150 13.95 12.06 -5.41
CA LYS A 150 12.67 12.65 -5.81
C LYS A 150 12.42 14.01 -5.18
N LEU A 151 12.67 14.16 -3.88
CA LEU A 151 12.50 15.44 -3.18
C LEU A 151 13.50 16.49 -3.69
N SER A 152 14.74 16.11 -4.02
CA SER A 152 15.73 17.04 -4.54
C SER A 152 15.45 17.54 -5.95
N ASN A 153 14.60 16.83 -6.71
CA ASN A 153 14.20 17.22 -8.05
C ASN A 153 12.99 18.17 -8.06
N GLU A 154 12.38 18.44 -6.90
CA GLU A 154 11.29 19.40 -6.79
C GLU A 154 11.80 20.85 -6.83
N THR A 155 10.96 21.74 -7.35
CA THR A 155 11.30 23.17 -7.48
C THR A 155 11.43 23.86 -6.12
N ASP A 156 10.73 23.36 -5.10
CA ASP A 156 10.67 23.90 -3.74
C ASP A 156 11.59 23.15 -2.75
N TRP A 157 12.64 22.49 -3.24
CA TRP A 157 13.52 21.67 -2.41
C TRP A 157 14.20 22.41 -1.25
N LEU A 158 14.55 23.69 -1.44
CA LEU A 158 15.18 24.49 -0.38
C LEU A 158 14.20 24.76 0.76
N ASP A 159 12.98 25.17 0.44
CA ASP A 159 11.92 25.43 1.43
C ASP A 159 11.56 24.13 2.19
N LEU A 160 11.54 22.99 1.50
CA LEU A 160 11.31 21.67 2.11
C LEU A 160 12.40 21.24 3.10
N LYS A 161 13.63 21.79 3.03
CA LYS A 161 14.68 21.49 4.02
C LYS A 161 14.52 22.32 5.29
N GLU A 162 13.87 23.46 5.19
CA GLU A 162 13.70 24.38 6.31
C GLU A 162 12.45 24.02 7.13
N ASP A 163 11.41 23.52 6.47
CA ASP A 163 10.13 23.17 7.10
C ASP A 163 9.87 21.66 7.13
N HIS A 164 9.91 21.07 8.34
CA HIS A 164 9.64 19.64 8.56
C HIS A 164 8.18 19.25 8.29
N VAL A 165 7.21 20.17 8.45
CA VAL A 165 5.78 19.90 8.20
C VAL A 165 5.52 19.80 6.71
N MET A 166 6.01 20.78 5.93
CA MET A 166 5.91 20.71 4.47
C MET A 166 6.62 19.49 3.91
N LEU A 167 7.81 19.16 4.44
CA LEU A 167 8.56 17.96 4.09
C LEU A 167 7.75 16.68 4.33
N LEU A 168 7.15 16.52 5.51
CA LEU A 168 6.35 15.32 5.84
C LEU A 168 5.10 15.21 4.96
N LYS A 169 4.42 16.33 4.69
CA LYS A 169 3.27 16.35 3.76
C LYS A 169 3.69 15.91 2.37
N ARG A 170 4.81 16.42 1.85
CA ARG A 170 5.35 16.05 0.53
C ARG A 170 5.78 14.59 0.48
N ILE A 171 6.46 14.10 1.52
CA ILE A 171 6.82 12.67 1.66
C ILE A 171 5.56 11.82 1.60
N LYS A 172 4.51 12.18 2.34
CA LYS A 172 3.23 11.46 2.31
C LYS A 172 2.64 11.40 0.90
N THR A 173 2.67 12.52 0.17
CA THR A 173 2.25 12.57 -1.24
C THR A 173 3.08 11.67 -2.14
N PHE A 174 4.41 11.65 -1.98
CA PHE A 174 5.28 10.79 -2.79
C PHE A 174 5.21 9.31 -2.44
N MET A 175 4.80 8.99 -1.21
CA MET A 175 4.46 7.62 -0.85
C MET A 175 3.18 7.14 -1.54
N THR A 176 2.26 8.03 -1.92
CA THR A 176 1.00 7.66 -2.58
C THR A 176 1.05 7.81 -4.11
N ILE A 177 1.70 8.85 -4.63
CA ILE A 177 1.78 9.18 -6.05
C ILE A 177 3.25 9.16 -6.46
N THR A 178 3.61 8.35 -7.47
CA THR A 178 5.00 8.29 -7.93
C THR A 178 5.38 9.57 -8.64
N ASP A 179 4.66 9.97 -9.68
CA ASP A 179 5.10 11.04 -10.56
C ASP A 179 3.95 12.05 -10.73
N LYS A 180 4.29 13.36 -10.74
CA LYS A 180 3.38 14.43 -11.16
C LYS A 180 3.18 14.34 -12.67
N THR A 181 2.66 13.22 -13.17
CA THR A 181 2.24 13.12 -14.57
C THR A 181 0.91 13.86 -14.69
N GLU A 182 0.85 14.83 -15.60
CA GLU A 182 -0.35 15.63 -15.90
C GLU A 182 -1.53 14.77 -16.44
N TRP A 183 -1.30 13.49 -16.70
CA TRP A 183 -2.32 12.59 -17.20
C TRP A 183 -3.15 11.96 -16.07
N GLN A 184 -4.43 12.35 -16.01
CA GLN A 184 -5.39 11.99 -14.95
C GLN A 184 -5.53 10.49 -14.69
N HIS A 185 -5.35 9.65 -15.71
CA HIS A 185 -5.49 8.19 -15.58
C HIS A 185 -4.24 7.49 -15.05
N PHE A 186 -3.09 8.15 -15.08
CA PHE A 186 -1.83 7.52 -14.66
C PHE A 186 -1.81 7.24 -13.15
N GLY A 187 -2.32 8.18 -12.34
CA GLY A 187 -2.44 7.99 -10.89
C GLY A 187 -3.28 6.77 -10.53
N LEU A 188 -4.42 6.58 -11.21
CA LEU A 188 -5.26 5.40 -11.03
C LEU A 188 -4.51 4.11 -11.39
N MET A 189 -3.83 4.09 -12.55
CA MET A 189 -3.07 2.92 -13.00
C MET A 189 -1.92 2.58 -12.05
N GLU A 190 -1.27 3.58 -11.48
CA GLU A 190 -0.21 3.41 -10.51
C GLU A 190 -0.73 2.84 -9.18
N SER A 191 -1.82 3.39 -8.65
CA SER A 191 -2.49 2.85 -7.46
C SER A 191 -2.96 1.41 -7.70
N LEU A 192 -3.57 1.12 -8.86
CA LEU A 192 -3.97 -0.25 -9.25
C LEU A 192 -2.78 -1.20 -9.30
N LYS A 193 -1.64 -0.76 -9.88
CA LYS A 193 -0.42 -1.55 -9.92
C LYS A 193 0.11 -1.84 -8.52
N ARG A 194 0.09 -0.87 -7.60
CA ARG A 194 0.53 -1.07 -6.21
C ARG A 194 -0.40 -2.03 -5.46
N PHE A 195 -1.71 -1.86 -5.61
CA PHE A 195 -2.72 -2.73 -5.01
C PHE A 195 -2.59 -4.18 -5.51
N THR A 196 -2.56 -4.40 -6.82
CA THR A 196 -2.47 -5.75 -7.41
C THR A 196 -1.16 -6.45 -7.07
N ASN A 197 -0.05 -5.72 -6.96
CA ASN A 197 1.25 -6.25 -6.56
C ASN A 197 1.49 -6.26 -5.04
N CYS A 198 0.49 -5.91 -4.22
CA CYS A 198 0.61 -5.94 -2.77
C CYS A 198 0.51 -7.38 -2.26
N THR A 199 1.64 -8.10 -2.24
CA THR A 199 1.75 -9.47 -1.74
C THR A 199 2.34 -9.53 -0.33
N GLN A 200 1.94 -10.54 0.45
CA GLN A 200 2.56 -10.83 1.75
C GLN A 200 4.01 -11.28 1.56
N LYS A 201 4.93 -10.74 2.37
CA LYS A 201 6.35 -11.14 2.35
C LYS A 201 6.57 -12.38 3.22
N GLN A 202 7.59 -13.18 2.91
CA GLN A 202 7.89 -14.48 3.56
C GLN A 202 8.06 -14.44 5.09
N ASN A 203 8.38 -13.29 5.69
CA ASN A 203 8.57 -13.13 7.13
C ASN A 203 7.68 -12.02 7.71
N GLU A 204 6.61 -11.66 7.02
CA GLU A 204 5.71 -10.59 7.43
C GLU A 204 4.51 -11.15 8.17
N SER A 205 4.17 -10.52 9.30
CA SER A 205 2.98 -10.90 10.06
C SER A 205 1.71 -10.65 9.23
N VAL A 206 0.70 -11.49 9.41
CA VAL A 206 -0.59 -11.34 8.72
C VAL A 206 -1.22 -9.96 9.02
N ASN A 207 -1.01 -9.42 10.22
CA ASN A 207 -1.55 -8.12 10.63
C ASN A 207 -0.83 -6.95 9.96
N ASP A 208 0.50 -7.01 9.81
CA ASP A 208 1.24 -5.97 9.10
C ASP A 208 0.90 -5.98 7.61
N TYR A 209 0.80 -7.18 7.02
CA TYR A 209 0.35 -7.34 5.65
C TYR A 209 -1.07 -6.79 5.45
N ARG A 210 -2.00 -7.10 6.36
CA ARG A 210 -3.38 -6.58 6.35
C ARG A 210 -3.39 -5.06 6.32
N ARG A 211 -2.65 -4.39 7.22
CA ARG A 211 -2.59 -2.92 7.27
C ARG A 211 -2.07 -2.32 5.97
N ARG A 212 -1.02 -2.91 5.37
CA ARG A 212 -0.49 -2.44 4.08
C ARG A 212 -1.52 -2.65 2.96
N PHE A 213 -2.16 -3.81 2.92
CA PHE A 213 -3.14 -4.14 1.90
C PHE A 213 -4.37 -3.23 1.98
N GLU A 214 -4.94 -3.02 3.17
CA GLU A 214 -6.08 -2.12 3.41
C GLU A 214 -5.74 -0.69 2.95
N ALA A 215 -4.56 -0.17 3.32
CA ALA A 215 -4.12 1.15 2.88
C ALA A 215 -4.02 1.29 1.35
N GLN A 216 -3.52 0.27 0.64
CA GLN A 216 -3.45 0.29 -0.84
C GLN A 216 -4.83 0.12 -1.48
N ALA A 217 -5.70 -0.71 -0.90
CA ALA A 217 -7.05 -0.91 -1.38
C ALA A 217 -7.87 0.38 -1.26
N ASP A 218 -7.83 1.02 -0.09
CA ASP A 218 -8.58 2.25 0.17
C ASP A 218 -8.15 3.38 -0.76
N GLN A 219 -6.85 3.52 -1.04
CA GLN A 219 -6.35 4.48 -2.04
C GLN A 219 -6.94 4.24 -3.44
N VAL A 220 -7.02 2.99 -3.90
CA VAL A 220 -7.58 2.68 -5.23
C VAL A 220 -9.09 2.95 -5.29
N PHE A 221 -9.83 2.52 -4.27
CA PHE A 221 -11.28 2.61 -4.27
C PHE A 221 -11.81 3.99 -3.86
N GLU A 222 -11.00 4.83 -3.24
CA GLU A 222 -11.28 6.27 -3.11
C GLU A 222 -11.30 6.94 -4.49
N ILE A 223 -10.41 6.55 -5.40
CA ILE A 223 -10.38 7.08 -6.78
C ILE A 223 -11.51 6.51 -7.64
N LEU A 224 -11.76 5.19 -7.56
CA LEU A 224 -12.76 4.51 -8.39
C LEU A 224 -14.20 4.68 -7.91
N GLY A 225 -14.39 4.99 -6.63
CA GLY A 225 -15.70 4.96 -5.96
C GLY A 225 -16.12 3.56 -5.52
N THR A 226 -17.16 3.51 -4.68
CA THR A 226 -17.70 2.27 -4.09
C THR A 226 -18.45 1.40 -5.10
N ASP A 227 -18.97 2.01 -6.16
CA ASP A 227 -19.96 1.40 -7.05
C ASP A 227 -19.33 0.70 -8.27
N VAL A 228 -17.99 0.73 -8.36
CA VAL A 228 -17.22 0.23 -9.51
C VAL A 228 -17.48 -1.24 -9.84
N LEU A 229 -17.93 -2.03 -8.85
CA LEU A 229 -18.22 -3.46 -9.01
C LEU A 229 -19.73 -3.79 -9.10
N HIS A 230 -20.64 -2.80 -9.08
CA HIS A 230 -22.08 -3.09 -9.09
C HIS A 230 -22.54 -3.84 -10.35
N VAL A 231 -22.03 -3.47 -11.53
CA VAL A 231 -22.35 -4.15 -12.80
C VAL A 231 -21.68 -5.52 -12.90
N TYR A 232 -20.52 -5.69 -12.25
CA TYR A 232 -19.90 -7.00 -12.13
C TYR A 232 -20.74 -7.91 -11.22
N ALA A 233 -21.22 -7.40 -10.09
CA ALA A 233 -22.03 -8.14 -9.13
C ALA A 233 -23.25 -8.80 -9.77
N THR A 234 -23.96 -8.10 -10.66
CA THR A 234 -25.15 -8.63 -11.35
C THR A 234 -24.87 -9.82 -12.27
N LYS A 235 -23.60 -10.08 -12.61
CA LYS A 235 -23.17 -11.20 -13.45
C LYS A 235 -22.65 -12.39 -12.64
N THR A 236 -22.58 -12.26 -11.32
CA THR A 236 -22.04 -13.33 -10.45
C THR A 236 -23.14 -14.30 -10.04
N MET A 237 -22.77 -15.58 -9.84
CA MET A 237 -23.72 -16.61 -9.38
C MET A 237 -24.42 -16.22 -8.08
N GLY A 238 -23.68 -15.66 -7.11
CA GLY A 238 -24.29 -15.20 -5.85
C GLY A 238 -25.31 -14.08 -5.97
N TYR A 239 -25.39 -13.37 -7.10
CA TYR A 239 -26.48 -12.43 -7.38
C TYR A 239 -27.64 -13.13 -8.10
N LEU A 240 -27.33 -14.03 -9.04
CA LEU A 240 -28.34 -14.76 -9.82
C LEU A 240 -29.11 -15.77 -8.96
N ASP A 241 -28.46 -16.38 -7.99
CA ASP A 241 -29.09 -17.32 -7.05
C ASP A 241 -30.06 -16.63 -6.07
N LEU A 242 -30.06 -15.29 -6.01
CA LEU A 242 -31.03 -14.52 -5.21
C LEU A 242 -32.39 -14.36 -5.92
N ASP A 243 -32.47 -14.65 -7.23
CA ASP A 243 -33.73 -14.63 -7.97
C ASP A 243 -34.54 -15.89 -7.64
N ASN A 244 -35.18 -15.90 -6.46
CA ASN A 244 -36.09 -16.96 -6.05
C ASN A 244 -37.53 -16.62 -6.47
N PRO A 245 -38.18 -17.41 -7.36
CA PRO A 245 -39.54 -17.15 -7.83
C PRO A 245 -40.62 -17.22 -6.74
N GLU A 246 -40.31 -17.75 -5.55
CA GLU A 246 -41.25 -17.89 -4.43
C GLU A 246 -41.15 -16.75 -3.39
N ALA A 247 -40.15 -15.87 -3.48
CA ALA A 247 -39.93 -14.78 -2.54
C ALA A 247 -40.64 -13.48 -2.95
N ASP A 248 -40.92 -12.59 -1.98
CA ASP A 248 -41.49 -11.27 -2.25
C ASP A 248 -40.54 -10.45 -3.15
N PRO A 249 -41.01 -9.88 -4.28
CA PRO A 249 -40.20 -9.04 -5.16
C PRO A 249 -39.45 -7.90 -4.46
N ASP A 250 -39.99 -7.35 -3.37
CA ASP A 250 -39.32 -6.26 -2.64
C ASP A 250 -38.21 -6.77 -1.72
N ASP A 251 -38.33 -7.99 -1.17
CA ASP A 251 -37.28 -8.67 -0.42
C ASP A 251 -36.11 -9.06 -1.34
N ILE A 252 -36.40 -9.56 -2.54
CA ILE A 252 -35.37 -9.90 -3.55
C ILE A 252 -34.55 -8.65 -3.91
N LYS A 253 -35.23 -7.53 -4.18
CA LYS A 253 -34.55 -6.25 -4.47
C LYS A 253 -33.68 -5.79 -3.30
N ALA A 254 -34.17 -5.93 -2.06
CA ALA A 254 -33.40 -5.56 -0.87
C ALA A 254 -32.14 -6.42 -0.73
N LEU A 255 -32.24 -7.74 -0.95
CA LEU A 255 -31.10 -8.66 -0.94
C LEU A 255 -30.10 -8.35 -2.06
N GLN A 256 -30.57 -8.10 -3.28
CA GLN A 256 -29.73 -7.72 -4.42
C GLN A 256 -29.00 -6.39 -4.17
N ALA A 257 -29.68 -5.40 -3.59
CA ALA A 257 -29.07 -4.12 -3.21
C ALA A 257 -28.01 -4.30 -2.11
N LYS A 258 -28.27 -5.18 -1.14
CA LYS A 258 -27.29 -5.55 -0.11
C LYS A 258 -26.07 -6.24 -0.71
N PHE A 259 -26.27 -7.21 -1.61
CA PHE A 259 -25.18 -7.93 -2.28
C PHE A 259 -24.28 -6.96 -3.08
N LYS A 260 -24.87 -6.01 -3.81
CA LYS A 260 -24.12 -4.97 -4.53
C LYS A 260 -23.24 -4.13 -3.61
N LYS A 261 -23.72 -3.78 -2.41
CA LYS A 261 -22.91 -3.06 -1.41
C LYS A 261 -21.78 -3.91 -0.83
N GLU A 262 -22.01 -5.21 -0.66
CA GLU A 262 -21.03 -6.12 -0.05
C GLU A 262 -19.96 -6.62 -1.04
N VAL A 263 -20.24 -6.58 -2.36
CA VAL A 263 -19.35 -7.13 -3.40
C VAL A 263 -17.94 -6.55 -3.35
N LEU A 264 -17.80 -5.27 -2.99
CA LEU A 264 -16.50 -4.62 -2.86
C LEU A 264 -15.70 -5.20 -1.69
N GLY A 265 -16.37 -5.46 -0.56
CA GLY A 265 -15.77 -6.15 0.58
C GLY A 265 -15.32 -7.56 0.23
N ILE A 266 -16.17 -8.31 -0.47
CA ILE A 266 -15.88 -9.66 -0.95
C ILE A 266 -14.68 -9.66 -1.91
N PHE A 267 -14.63 -8.70 -2.84
CA PHE A 267 -13.51 -8.55 -3.76
C PHE A 267 -12.20 -8.24 -3.01
N LYS A 268 -12.21 -7.27 -2.09
CA LYS A 268 -11.05 -6.93 -1.25
C LYS A 268 -10.57 -8.15 -0.44
N ALA A 269 -11.50 -8.89 0.16
CA ALA A 269 -11.18 -10.12 0.91
C ALA A 269 -10.56 -11.20 0.02
N SER A 270 -11.14 -11.43 -1.16
CA SER A 270 -10.64 -12.40 -2.14
C SER A 270 -9.24 -12.02 -2.63
N ALA A 271 -9.00 -10.74 -2.93
CA ALA A 271 -7.69 -10.23 -3.34
C ALA A 271 -6.66 -10.35 -2.21
N PHE A 272 -7.04 -10.03 -0.96
CA PHE A 272 -6.18 -10.17 0.21
C PHE A 272 -5.74 -11.63 0.41
N PHE A 273 -6.71 -12.56 0.32
CA PHE A 273 -6.47 -14.00 0.40
C PHE A 273 -5.61 -14.50 -0.75
N TYR A 274 -5.87 -14.04 -1.98
CA TYR A 274 -5.11 -14.44 -3.16
C TYR A 274 -3.63 -14.00 -3.09
N ASN A 275 -3.35 -12.84 -2.50
CA ASN A 275 -2.01 -12.26 -2.40
C ASN A 275 -1.26 -12.65 -1.10
N CYS A 276 -1.80 -13.55 -0.28
CA CYS A 276 -1.10 -14.08 0.89
C CYS A 276 0.12 -14.93 0.51
N ASP A 277 0.99 -15.22 1.48
CA ASP A 277 2.19 -16.01 1.23
C ASP A 277 1.83 -17.47 0.87
N ARG A 278 1.96 -17.79 -0.42
CA ARG A 278 1.69 -19.13 -0.96
C ARG A 278 2.58 -20.20 -0.38
N SER A 279 3.75 -19.87 0.17
CA SER A 279 4.57 -20.89 0.82
C SER A 279 3.99 -21.39 2.13
N CYS A 280 3.16 -20.56 2.79
CA CYS A 280 2.56 -20.87 4.08
C CYS A 280 1.08 -21.28 3.99
N PHE A 281 0.33 -20.77 3.00
CA PHE A 281 -1.15 -20.84 2.99
C PHE A 281 -1.75 -21.47 1.73
N GLN A 282 -0.95 -22.14 0.89
CA GLN A 282 -1.46 -22.73 -0.36
C GLN A 282 -2.49 -23.82 -0.11
N SER A 283 -2.32 -24.66 0.91
CA SER A 283 -3.27 -25.75 1.22
C SER A 283 -4.66 -25.24 1.53
N MET A 284 -4.77 -24.09 2.19
CA MET A 284 -6.04 -23.45 2.50
C MET A 284 -6.71 -22.93 1.23
N MET A 285 -5.94 -22.36 0.29
CA MET A 285 -6.46 -21.97 -1.02
C MET A 285 -6.90 -23.18 -1.84
N ASP A 286 -6.11 -24.25 -1.83
CA ASP A 286 -6.42 -25.48 -2.55
C ASP A 286 -7.72 -26.10 -2.03
N LYS A 287 -7.93 -26.11 -0.70
CA LYS A 287 -9.19 -26.54 -0.09
C LYS A 287 -10.38 -25.68 -0.54
N ALA A 288 -10.25 -24.35 -0.47
CA ALA A 288 -11.32 -23.45 -0.89
C ALA A 288 -11.67 -23.63 -2.39
N ASN A 289 -10.66 -23.80 -3.25
CA ASN A 289 -10.85 -24.13 -4.66
C ASN A 289 -11.54 -25.48 -4.88
N GLN A 290 -11.14 -26.51 -4.13
CA GLN A 290 -11.76 -27.84 -4.20
C GLN A 290 -13.23 -27.78 -3.79
N THR A 291 -13.54 -27.07 -2.70
CA THR A 291 -14.93 -26.90 -2.27
C THR A 291 -15.75 -26.13 -3.31
N TYR A 292 -15.18 -25.08 -3.87
CA TYR A 292 -15.85 -24.30 -4.89
C TYR A 292 -16.10 -25.08 -6.20
N ALA A 293 -15.21 -26.02 -6.54
CA ALA A 293 -15.33 -26.87 -7.72
C ALA A 293 -16.36 -28.01 -7.58
N MET A 294 -16.92 -28.25 -6.39
CA MET A 294 -17.96 -29.26 -6.18
C MET A 294 -19.32 -28.78 -6.72
N GLU A 295 -19.52 -28.81 -8.04
CA GLU A 295 -20.72 -28.31 -8.72
C GLU A 295 -22.03 -28.98 -8.29
N PHE A 296 -21.96 -30.19 -7.71
CA PHE A 296 -23.13 -30.91 -7.20
C PHE A 296 -23.70 -30.34 -5.89
N LYS A 297 -23.01 -29.38 -5.26
CA LYS A 297 -23.49 -28.68 -4.05
C LYS A 297 -24.08 -27.33 -4.42
N GLU A 298 -25.03 -26.85 -3.61
CA GLU A 298 -25.57 -25.49 -3.73
C GLU A 298 -24.47 -24.43 -3.59
N TYR A 299 -24.64 -23.28 -4.24
CA TYR A 299 -23.64 -22.21 -4.27
C TYR A 299 -23.20 -21.77 -2.87
N GLU A 300 -24.14 -21.62 -1.93
CA GLU A 300 -23.84 -21.24 -0.54
C GLU A 300 -22.94 -22.26 0.16
N GLN A 301 -23.09 -23.54 -0.15
CA GLN A 301 -22.28 -24.62 0.41
C GLN A 301 -20.91 -24.77 -0.28
N ARG A 302 -20.80 -24.28 -1.51
CA ARG A 302 -19.55 -24.25 -2.29
C ARG A 302 -18.67 -23.06 -1.94
N ASN A 303 -19.28 -21.94 -1.57
CA ASN A 303 -18.58 -20.69 -1.33
C ASN A 303 -17.97 -20.62 0.08
N GLU A 304 -16.90 -21.38 0.31
CA GLU A 304 -16.12 -21.31 1.55
C GLU A 304 -15.12 -20.12 1.58
N TYR A 305 -15.13 -19.27 0.55
CA TYR A 305 -14.26 -18.10 0.52
C TYR A 305 -14.71 -17.06 1.54
N PRO A 306 -13.79 -16.52 2.38
CA PRO A 306 -14.18 -15.50 3.34
C PRO A 306 -14.64 -14.22 2.63
N THR A 307 -15.67 -13.58 3.16
CA THR A 307 -16.32 -12.41 2.54
C THR A 307 -15.76 -11.08 3.04
N THR A 308 -14.97 -11.09 4.13
CA THR A 308 -14.36 -9.88 4.70
C THR A 308 -12.87 -10.10 4.99
N ILE A 309 -12.07 -9.03 4.90
CA ILE A 309 -10.62 -9.06 5.18
C ILE A 309 -10.35 -9.61 6.59
N ASP A 310 -11.18 -9.25 7.57
CA ASP A 310 -11.04 -9.70 8.95
C ASP A 310 -11.24 -11.21 9.11
N GLN A 311 -12.23 -11.79 8.41
CA GLN A 311 -12.42 -13.24 8.38
C GLN A 311 -11.22 -13.94 7.74
N VAL A 312 -10.70 -13.43 6.61
CA VAL A 312 -9.49 -13.97 5.98
C VAL A 312 -8.31 -13.91 6.94
N ALA A 313 -8.07 -12.76 7.58
CA ALA A 313 -6.96 -12.58 8.51
C ALA A 313 -7.05 -13.55 9.70
N LYS A 314 -8.25 -13.72 10.29
CA LYS A 314 -8.51 -14.70 11.34
C LYS A 314 -8.27 -16.13 10.88
N ALA A 315 -8.67 -16.47 9.64
CA ALA A 315 -8.42 -17.79 9.07
C ALA A 315 -6.92 -18.06 8.86
N LEU A 316 -6.20 -17.08 8.29
CA LEU A 316 -4.75 -17.15 8.08
C LEU A 316 -3.98 -17.29 9.41
N ILE A 317 -4.36 -16.54 10.45
CA ILE A 317 -3.70 -16.60 11.77
C ILE A 317 -3.91 -17.96 12.45
N LYS A 318 -5.08 -18.58 12.26
CA LYS A 318 -5.41 -19.90 12.84
C LYS A 318 -4.81 -21.06 12.05
N HIS A 319 -4.50 -20.86 10.78
CA HIS A 319 -3.97 -21.89 9.90
C HIS A 319 -2.53 -22.26 10.30
N LYS A 320 -2.24 -23.57 10.30
CA LYS A 320 -0.89 -24.06 10.58
C LYS A 320 -0.05 -23.94 9.30
N PRO A 321 1.14 -23.32 9.34
CA PRO A 321 1.95 -23.10 8.15
C PRO A 321 2.16 -24.39 7.35
N ASP A 322 2.01 -24.29 6.03
CA ASP A 322 2.22 -25.41 5.14
C ASP A 322 3.66 -25.92 5.23
N ASN A 323 3.84 -27.20 5.57
CA ASN A 323 5.14 -27.87 5.54
C ASN A 323 5.50 -28.32 4.12
N ARG A 324 5.32 -27.44 3.12
CA ARG A 324 5.67 -27.77 1.74
C ARG A 324 7.19 -27.67 1.59
N LYS A 325 7.90 -28.80 1.74
CA LYS A 325 9.31 -28.89 1.32
C LYS A 325 9.38 -28.34 -0.11
N LYS A 326 10.27 -27.38 -0.36
CA LYS A 326 10.54 -26.85 -1.72
C LYS A 326 11.05 -28.00 -2.59
N GLY A 327 10.13 -28.77 -3.17
CA GLY A 327 10.43 -29.63 -4.31
C GLY A 327 10.82 -28.76 -5.51
N PRO A 328 11.55 -29.31 -6.48
CA PRO A 328 11.98 -28.55 -7.65
C PRO A 328 10.77 -27.94 -8.33
N THR A 329 10.80 -26.62 -8.52
CA THR A 329 9.79 -25.85 -9.23
C THR A 329 9.60 -26.44 -10.63
N THR A 330 8.53 -27.21 -10.83
CA THR A 330 8.03 -27.49 -12.17
C THR A 330 7.45 -26.19 -12.72
N PRO A 331 7.90 -25.70 -13.88
CA PRO A 331 7.33 -24.51 -14.51
C PRO A 331 5.84 -24.76 -14.81
N ARG A 332 5.04 -23.73 -14.56
CA ARG A 332 3.59 -23.70 -14.76
C ARG A 332 3.26 -24.05 -16.22
N PRO A 333 2.27 -24.92 -16.51
CA PRO A 333 1.79 -25.08 -17.87
C PRO A 333 1.08 -23.80 -18.30
N THR A 334 1.55 -23.21 -19.40
CA THR A 334 0.79 -22.22 -20.17
C THR A 334 -0.50 -22.85 -20.68
N PRO A 335 -1.61 -22.11 -20.76
CA PRO A 335 -2.83 -22.64 -21.36
C PRO A 335 -2.57 -22.88 -22.85
N SER A 336 -2.45 -24.16 -23.22
CA SER A 336 -2.40 -24.59 -24.62
C SER A 336 -3.70 -24.20 -25.31
N ALA A 337 -3.55 -23.62 -26.49
CA ALA A 337 -4.61 -23.26 -27.40
C ALA A 337 -5.58 -24.43 -27.64
N LEU A 338 -6.87 -24.12 -27.57
CA LEU A 338 -7.95 -24.92 -28.15
C LEU A 338 -7.69 -25.06 -29.66
N THR A 339 -7.19 -26.21 -30.10
CA THR A 339 -7.33 -26.64 -31.50
C THR A 339 -8.51 -27.59 -31.58
N ALA A 340 -9.64 -27.05 -32.02
CA ALA A 340 -10.75 -27.84 -32.55
C ALA A 340 -10.33 -28.47 -33.88
N SER A 341 -10.59 -29.77 -34.01
CA SER A 341 -10.52 -30.52 -35.25
C SER A 341 -11.60 -30.05 -36.24
N SER A 342 -11.25 -29.82 -37.50
CA SER A 342 -12.14 -30.15 -38.60
C SER A 342 -11.34 -30.51 -39.86
N SER A 343 -11.86 -31.51 -40.54
CA SER A 343 -11.35 -32.20 -41.72
C SER A 343 -11.74 -31.52 -43.02
N ALA A 344 -10.74 -31.18 -43.86
CA ALA A 344 -10.60 -31.24 -45.34
C ALA A 344 -11.72 -30.67 -46.28
N PRO A 345 -11.51 -30.42 -47.60
CA PRO A 345 -10.33 -30.69 -48.44
C PRO A 345 -9.89 -29.52 -49.38
N ASP A 346 -8.90 -29.86 -50.21
CA ASP A 346 -8.13 -29.14 -51.23
C ASP A 346 -8.82 -28.08 -52.11
N GLY A 347 -8.05 -27.04 -52.46
CA GLY A 347 -8.39 -26.05 -53.50
C GLY A 347 -7.27 -25.03 -53.74
N VAL A 348 -6.43 -25.30 -54.75
CA VAL A 348 -5.37 -24.43 -55.27
C VAL A 348 -5.93 -23.11 -55.79
N SER A 349 -5.36 -21.95 -55.40
CA SER A 349 -5.47 -20.70 -56.16
C SER A 349 -4.50 -19.63 -55.62
N ASN A 350 -3.48 -19.31 -56.42
CA ASN A 350 -2.65 -18.11 -56.30
C ASN A 350 -3.51 -16.85 -56.48
N CYS A 351 -3.33 -15.83 -55.64
CA CYS A 351 -3.39 -14.42 -56.07
C CYS A 351 -2.86 -13.49 -54.97
N SER A 352 -1.76 -12.79 -55.26
CA SER A 352 -1.33 -11.59 -54.56
C SER A 352 -2.36 -10.47 -54.73
N PRO A 353 -2.44 -9.50 -53.79
CA PRO A 353 -2.88 -8.16 -54.13
C PRO A 353 -1.71 -7.17 -53.96
N LYS A 354 -1.29 -6.61 -55.10
CA LYS A 354 -0.92 -5.20 -55.17
C LYS A 354 -2.16 -4.40 -54.75
N THR A 355 -2.02 -3.34 -53.96
CA THR A 355 -2.14 -1.95 -54.45
C THR A 355 -2.22 -0.93 -53.31
N THR A 356 -1.47 0.16 -53.53
CA THR A 356 -1.82 1.57 -53.33
C THR A 356 -2.04 2.12 -51.91
N SER A 357 -1.01 2.86 -51.51
CA SER A 357 -1.05 4.11 -50.75
C SER A 357 -1.79 5.23 -51.49
N ALA A 358 -2.71 5.93 -50.81
CA ALA A 358 -3.04 7.37 -50.94
C ALA A 358 -4.03 7.77 -49.80
N PRO A 359 -4.32 9.07 -49.51
CA PRO A 359 -3.83 9.73 -48.30
C PRO A 359 -4.93 10.20 -47.32
N LEU A 360 -4.47 10.59 -46.11
CA LEU A 360 -5.22 11.20 -45.02
C LEU A 360 -5.92 12.51 -45.45
N ASP A 361 -7.26 12.52 -45.38
CA ASP A 361 -8.07 13.71 -45.52
C ASP A 361 -8.17 14.45 -44.18
N ARG A 362 -7.44 15.57 -44.09
CA ARG A 362 -7.47 16.53 -42.98
C ARG A 362 -8.66 17.47 -43.19
N ASN A 363 -9.86 17.06 -42.79
CA ASN A 363 -10.95 17.98 -42.42
C ASN A 363 -12.17 17.23 -41.87
N ARG A 364 -12.18 16.96 -40.57
CA ARG A 364 -13.43 16.76 -39.83
C ARG A 364 -13.43 17.60 -38.57
N LYS A 365 -14.18 18.70 -38.63
CA LYS A 365 -14.60 19.52 -37.49
C LYS A 365 -15.53 18.68 -36.61
N PHE A 366 -15.21 18.55 -35.33
CA PHE A 366 -16.10 17.98 -34.32
C PHE A 366 -17.07 19.05 -33.81
N PRO A 367 -18.40 18.83 -33.81
CA PRO A 367 -19.33 19.73 -33.17
C PRO A 367 -19.39 19.46 -31.66
N ILE A 368 -19.08 20.49 -30.88
CA ILE A 368 -19.28 20.55 -29.43
C ILE A 368 -20.78 20.78 -29.19
N SER A 369 -21.46 19.77 -28.65
CA SER A 369 -22.83 19.87 -28.15
C SER A 369 -22.79 20.28 -26.67
N LYS A 370 -23.29 21.48 -26.38
CA LYS A 370 -23.67 21.93 -25.03
C LYS A 370 -24.90 21.15 -24.58
N MET A 371 -24.90 20.66 -23.34
CA MET A 371 -26.13 20.30 -22.63
C MET A 371 -26.25 21.18 -21.39
N CYS A 372 -27.45 21.76 -21.26
CA CYS A 372 -27.95 22.52 -20.13
C CYS A 372 -28.06 21.67 -18.87
#